data_AF-A0A518HN29-F1
#
_entry.id   AF-A0A518HN29-F1
#
_cell.length_a   1.000
_cell.length_b   1.000
_cell.length_c   1.000
_cell.angle_alpha   90.00
_cell.angle_beta   90.00
_cell.angle_gamma   90.00
#
_symmetry.space_group_name_H-M   'P 1'
#
loop_
_entity.id
_entity.type
_entity.pdbx_description
1 polymer ?
#
loop_
_entity_poly.entity_id
_entity_poly.type
_entity_poly.pdbx_seq_one_letter_code
_entity_poly.pdbx_strand_id
1 'polypeptide(L)'
;MPLKSNSRLANVILVAIAISAVVSLSRLGLAYAQVQRLRLRLVDLERQDSIQKRTNAALRDQYQSIGRIREKAQEKFADLQLKYGGLVDRGGSVVSFRSVPSIQIEEESPPIIFRVIVPDDRAVWLRYGVFPSDKDSVKNPHAFRSTVGLPTGTAFRHEGIFQYRLPKGPHLISIRCEIGVNVPIEVSLDDRRILSTCYESGFYTYFGRDQAHQHEQGDREVGQRLPWLFSCEMYPQTTSEKSFEPAPHACSIWLSEDRIDVPSFPR
;
A
#
# COMPACT_ATOMS: atom_id res chain seq x y z
N MET A 1 -57.89 -6.91 91.74
CA MET A 1 -57.01 -8.03 91.37
C MET A 1 -56.81 -8.07 89.85
N PRO A 2 -55.58 -8.18 89.34
CA PRO A 2 -55.20 -7.77 87.98
C PRO A 2 -55.03 -8.98 87.05
N LEU A 3 -56.10 -9.44 86.39
CA LEU A 3 -56.03 -10.53 85.40
C LEU A 3 -56.09 -10.05 83.93
N LYS A 4 -56.49 -8.80 83.69
CA LYS A 4 -56.56 -8.20 82.33
C LYS A 4 -55.20 -7.71 81.78
N SER A 5 -54.20 -7.51 82.64
CA SER A 5 -52.88 -7.00 82.24
C SER A 5 -52.02 -8.08 81.59
N ASN A 6 -52.08 -9.31 82.11
CA ASN A 6 -51.20 -10.40 81.68
C ASN A 6 -51.60 -10.98 80.32
N SER A 7 -52.90 -11.00 79.98
CA SER A 7 -53.37 -11.47 78.66
C SER A 7 -53.02 -10.52 77.52
N ARG A 8 -53.04 -9.22 77.76
CA ARG A 8 -52.58 -8.20 76.80
C ARG A 8 -51.08 -8.32 76.55
N LEU A 9 -50.30 -8.53 77.60
CA LEU A 9 -48.85 -8.68 77.51
C LEU A 9 -48.46 -9.97 76.78
N ALA A 10 -49.16 -11.08 77.06
CA ALA A 10 -48.99 -12.34 76.33
C ALA A 10 -49.32 -12.21 74.84
N ASN A 11 -50.41 -11.52 74.48
CA ASN A 11 -50.76 -11.27 73.08
C ASN A 11 -49.72 -10.39 72.36
N VAL A 12 -49.19 -9.37 73.04
CA VAL A 12 -48.13 -8.51 72.47
C VAL A 12 -46.85 -9.31 72.23
N ILE A 13 -46.45 -10.19 73.15
CA ILE A 13 -45.29 -11.08 72.98
C ILE A 13 -45.51 -12.03 71.79
N LEU A 14 -46.71 -12.61 71.67
CA LEU A 14 -47.01 -13.57 70.61
C LEU A 14 -47.02 -12.91 69.23
N VAL A 15 -47.54 -11.68 69.12
CA VAL A 15 -47.46 -10.86 67.91
C VAL A 15 -46.01 -10.48 67.58
N ALA A 16 -45.20 -10.13 68.58
CA ALA A 16 -43.77 -9.82 68.36
C ALA A 16 -42.98 -11.03 67.85
N ILE A 17 -43.25 -12.23 68.38
CA ILE A 17 -42.64 -13.49 67.90
C ILE A 17 -43.10 -13.79 66.47
N ALA A 18 -44.39 -13.64 66.17
CA ALA A 18 -44.93 -13.87 64.83
C ALA A 18 -44.32 -12.89 63.80
N ILE A 19 -44.20 -11.61 64.14
CA ILE A 19 -43.55 -10.61 63.27
C ILE A 19 -42.07 -10.96 63.08
N SER A 20 -41.35 -11.33 64.15
CA SER A 20 -39.94 -11.73 64.07
C SER A 20 -39.74 -12.96 63.16
N ALA A 21 -40.62 -13.95 63.26
CA ALA A 21 -40.60 -15.13 62.41
C ALA A 21 -40.85 -14.79 60.93
N VAL A 22 -41.86 -13.95 60.65
CA VAL A 22 -42.17 -13.50 59.28
C VAL A 22 -41.02 -12.69 58.68
N VAL A 23 -40.44 -11.77 59.44
CA VAL A 23 -39.28 -10.97 59.01
C VAL A 23 -38.07 -11.87 58.73
N SER A 24 -37.81 -12.86 59.57
CA SER A 24 -36.72 -13.83 59.39
C SER A 24 -36.93 -14.69 58.15
N LEU A 25 -38.15 -15.20 57.94
CA LEU A 25 -38.50 -15.98 56.73
C LEU A 25 -38.36 -15.14 55.46
N SER A 26 -38.79 -13.88 55.51
CA SER A 26 -38.69 -12.94 54.39
C SER A 26 -37.23 -12.63 54.04
N ARG A 27 -36.37 -12.45 55.05
CA ARG A 27 -34.92 -12.27 54.86
C ARG A 27 -34.26 -13.51 54.25
N LEU A 28 -34.65 -14.71 54.70
CA LEU A 28 -34.18 -15.98 54.11
C LEU A 28 -34.64 -16.14 52.66
N GLY A 29 -35.89 -15.79 52.34
CA GLY A 29 -36.41 -15.80 50.97
C GLY A 29 -35.66 -14.84 50.05
N LEU A 30 -35.33 -13.63 50.52
CA LEU A 30 -34.52 -12.66 49.78
C LEU A 30 -33.09 -13.16 49.57
N ALA A 31 -32.47 -13.73 50.61
CA ALA A 31 -31.12 -14.31 50.51
C ALA A 31 -31.10 -15.48 49.51
N TYR A 32 -32.10 -16.36 49.52
CA TYR A 32 -32.22 -17.45 48.57
C TYR A 32 -32.37 -16.96 47.12
N ALA A 33 -33.20 -15.94 46.89
CA ALA A 33 -33.35 -15.32 45.58
C ALA A 33 -32.06 -14.65 45.08
N GLN A 34 -31.29 -14.02 45.98
CA GLN A 34 -29.98 -13.45 45.65
C GLN A 34 -28.96 -14.53 45.27
N VAL A 35 -28.90 -15.64 46.02
CA VAL A 35 -28.03 -16.78 45.71
C VAL A 35 -28.38 -17.39 44.35
N GLN A 36 -29.67 -17.54 44.03
CA GLN A 36 -30.11 -18.02 42.72
C GLN A 36 -29.69 -17.08 41.58
N ARG A 37 -29.84 -15.76 41.75
CA ARG A 37 -29.36 -14.78 40.76
C ARG A 37 -27.85 -14.82 40.56
N LEU A 38 -27.08 -14.99 41.64
CA LEU A 38 -25.62 -15.10 41.57
C LEU A 38 -25.19 -16.37 40.85
N ARG A 39 -25.88 -17.51 41.09
CA ARG A 39 -25.63 -18.76 40.37
C ARG A 39 -25.87 -18.62 38.87
N LEU A 40 -26.98 -17.99 38.46
CA LEU A 40 -27.26 -17.75 37.05
C LEU A 40 -26.19 -16.85 36.41
N ARG A 41 -25.79 -15.78 37.09
CA ARG A 41 -24.71 -14.89 36.61
C ARG A 41 -23.36 -15.61 36.47
N LEU A 42 -23.03 -16.53 37.38
CA LEU A 42 -21.81 -17.34 37.27
C LEU A 42 -21.85 -18.24 36.03
N VAL A 43 -22.97 -18.92 35.79
CA VAL A 43 -23.15 -19.76 34.59
C VAL A 43 -23.05 -18.92 33.30
N ASP A 44 -23.64 -17.73 33.28
CA ASP A 44 -23.56 -16.82 32.13
C ASP A 44 -22.11 -16.33 31.89
N LEU A 45 -21.39 -15.98 32.97
CA LEU A 45 -19.98 -15.56 32.90
C LEU A 45 -19.06 -16.70 32.44
N GLU A 46 -19.25 -17.92 32.95
CA GLU A 46 -18.52 -19.10 32.51
C GLU A 46 -18.77 -19.38 31.02
N ARG A 47 -20.01 -19.22 30.57
CA ARG A 47 -20.36 -19.35 29.15
C ARG A 47 -19.67 -18.27 28.32
N GLN A 48 -19.68 -17.01 28.76
CA GLN A 48 -18.97 -15.92 28.08
C GLN A 48 -17.47 -16.16 28.00
N ASP A 49 -16.82 -16.57 29.09
CA ASP A 49 -15.39 -16.90 29.12
C ASP A 49 -15.06 -18.05 28.15
N SER A 50 -15.92 -19.08 28.10
CA SER A 50 -15.74 -20.19 27.15
C SER A 50 -15.83 -19.74 25.69
N ILE A 51 -16.75 -18.81 25.37
CA ILE A 51 -16.89 -18.23 24.03
C ILE A 51 -15.66 -17.38 23.70
N GLN A 52 -15.21 -16.54 24.64
CA GLN A 52 -14.05 -15.67 24.47
C GLN A 52 -12.75 -16.46 24.26
N LYS A 53 -12.56 -17.55 25.01
CA LYS A 53 -11.42 -18.46 24.81
C LYS A 53 -11.43 -19.10 23.43
N ARG A 54 -12.60 -19.53 22.94
CA ARG A 54 -12.75 -20.09 21.59
C ARG A 54 -12.48 -19.04 20.50
N THR A 55 -12.97 -17.82 20.67
CA THR A 55 -12.70 -16.73 19.70
C THR A 55 -11.23 -16.36 19.68
N ASN A 56 -10.57 -16.26 20.83
CA ASN A 56 -9.14 -15.99 20.90
C ASN A 56 -8.29 -17.11 20.28
N ALA A 57 -8.69 -18.37 20.47
CA ALA A 57 -8.04 -19.51 19.80
C ALA A 57 -8.20 -19.42 18.27
N ALA A 58 -9.43 -19.17 17.79
CA ALA A 58 -9.69 -19.01 16.35
C ALA A 58 -8.92 -17.83 15.73
N LEU A 59 -8.81 -16.71 16.44
CA LEU A 59 -8.01 -15.57 16.00
C LEU A 59 -6.52 -15.92 15.91
N ARG A 60 -5.97 -16.64 16.91
CA ARG A 60 -4.58 -17.11 16.87
C ARG A 60 -4.34 -18.04 15.67
N ASP A 61 -5.26 -18.96 15.40
CA ASP A 61 -5.16 -19.87 14.26
C ASP A 61 -5.21 -19.11 12.93
N GLN A 62 -6.07 -18.08 12.83
CA GLN A 62 -6.10 -17.19 11.66
C GLN A 62 -4.77 -16.44 11.47
N TYR A 63 -4.21 -15.85 12.53
CA TYR A 63 -2.91 -15.17 12.45
C TYR A 63 -1.78 -16.13 12.05
N GLN A 64 -1.76 -17.35 12.58
CA GLN A 64 -0.78 -18.36 12.20
C GLN A 64 -0.96 -18.80 10.73
N SER A 65 -2.20 -18.97 10.27
CA SER A 65 -2.51 -19.29 8.88
C SER A 65 -2.03 -18.18 7.93
N ILE A 66 -2.32 -16.91 8.26
CA ILE A 66 -1.85 -15.74 7.50
C ILE A 66 -0.32 -15.71 7.48
N GLY A 67 0.35 -15.99 8.62
CA GLY A 67 1.81 -16.08 8.70
C GLY A 67 2.40 -17.13 7.75
N ARG A 68 1.81 -18.34 7.69
CA ARG A 68 2.24 -19.40 6.76
C ARG A 68 1.98 -19.06 5.30
N ILE A 69 0.86 -18.40 4.99
CA ILE A 69 0.56 -17.92 3.64
C ILE A 69 1.58 -16.86 3.23
N ARG A 70 1.93 -15.95 4.15
CA ARG A 70 2.94 -14.91 3.95
C ARG A 70 4.31 -15.52 3.62
N GLU A 71 4.77 -16.48 4.41
CA GLU A 71 6.05 -17.16 4.19
C GLU A 71 6.10 -17.84 2.81
N LYS A 72 5.05 -18.60 2.46
CA LYS A 72 4.94 -19.23 1.12
C LYS A 72 4.90 -18.22 -0.02
N ALA A 73 4.27 -17.06 0.18
CA ALA A 73 4.25 -16.01 -0.82
C ALA A 73 5.65 -15.39 -1.02
N GLN A 74 6.40 -15.19 0.07
CA GLN A 74 7.77 -14.70 0.03
C GLN A 74 8.70 -15.69 -0.69
N GLU A 75 8.62 -16.98 -0.37
CA GLU A 75 9.39 -18.03 -1.05
C GLU A 75 9.09 -18.06 -2.56
N LYS A 76 7.81 -18.12 -2.95
CA LYS A 76 7.41 -18.08 -4.36
C LYS A 76 7.90 -16.82 -5.06
N PHE A 77 7.97 -15.71 -4.35
CA PHE A 77 8.46 -14.46 -4.92
C PHE A 77 9.97 -14.47 -5.15
N ALA A 78 10.74 -15.01 -4.21
CA ALA A 78 12.18 -15.23 -4.38
C ALA A 78 12.45 -16.15 -5.58
N ASP A 79 11.68 -17.24 -5.73
CA ASP A 79 11.75 -18.14 -6.88
C ASP A 79 11.42 -17.41 -8.20
N LEU A 80 10.40 -16.55 -8.21
CA LEU A 80 10.07 -15.73 -9.38
C LEU A 80 11.19 -14.73 -9.69
N GLN A 81 11.78 -14.08 -8.69
CA GLN A 81 12.91 -13.18 -8.90
C GLN A 81 14.14 -13.91 -9.45
N LEU A 82 14.39 -15.15 -9.02
CA LEU A 82 15.45 -15.99 -9.58
C LEU A 82 15.14 -16.41 -11.02
N LYS A 83 13.92 -16.88 -11.28
CA LYS A 83 13.48 -17.39 -12.58
C LYS A 83 13.38 -16.31 -13.65
N TYR A 84 12.86 -15.14 -13.29
CA TYR A 84 12.71 -13.98 -14.19
C TYR A 84 13.90 -13.01 -14.10
N GLY A 85 14.80 -13.20 -13.13
CA GLY A 85 16.03 -12.43 -12.99
C GLY A 85 17.16 -12.89 -13.92
N GLY A 86 17.07 -14.05 -14.56
CA GLY A 86 18.08 -14.48 -15.53
C GLY A 86 18.03 -13.67 -16.83
N LEU A 87 18.74 -12.54 -16.88
CA LEU A 87 18.99 -11.83 -18.15
C LEU A 87 20.27 -12.42 -18.75
N VAL A 88 20.09 -13.28 -19.75
CA VAL A 88 21.18 -13.87 -20.52
C VAL A 88 21.65 -12.83 -21.53
N ASP A 89 22.96 -12.56 -21.57
CA ASP A 89 23.55 -11.76 -22.63
C ASP A 89 23.26 -12.41 -23.99
N ARG A 90 22.52 -11.71 -24.85
CA ARG A 90 22.12 -12.19 -26.18
C ARG A 90 23.12 -11.77 -27.27
N GLY A 91 24.22 -11.11 -26.90
CA GLY A 91 25.27 -10.64 -27.80
C GLY A 91 25.33 -9.10 -27.91
N GLY A 92 26.43 -8.61 -28.49
CA GLY A 92 26.84 -7.19 -28.50
C GLY A 92 25.95 -6.18 -29.23
N SER A 93 24.79 -6.59 -29.75
CA SER A 93 23.84 -5.70 -30.45
C SER A 93 22.42 -5.71 -29.88
N VAL A 94 22.13 -6.50 -28.84
CA VAL A 94 20.76 -6.67 -28.32
C VAL A 94 20.62 -5.96 -26.97
N VAL A 95 19.62 -5.08 -26.86
CA VAL A 95 19.23 -4.48 -25.58
C VAL A 95 18.19 -5.38 -24.95
N SER A 96 18.52 -5.99 -23.82
CA SER A 96 17.63 -6.91 -23.13
C SER A 96 17.10 -6.26 -21.87
N PHE A 97 15.78 -6.27 -21.67
CA PHE A 97 15.16 -5.62 -20.51
C PHE A 97 14.06 -6.49 -19.91
N ARG A 98 13.97 -6.54 -18.59
CA ARG A 98 12.97 -7.31 -17.83
C ARG A 98 12.49 -6.52 -16.62
N SER A 99 11.19 -6.52 -16.38
CA SER A 99 10.64 -6.03 -15.12
C SER A 99 10.97 -7.04 -14.03
N VAL A 100 11.59 -6.59 -12.94
CA VAL A 100 11.83 -7.39 -11.75
C VAL A 100 10.63 -7.22 -10.84
N PRO A 101 9.91 -8.30 -10.47
CA PRO A 101 8.88 -8.22 -9.46
C PRO A 101 9.50 -7.62 -8.17
N SER A 102 8.91 -6.54 -7.65
CA SER A 102 9.25 -5.98 -6.35
C SER A 102 8.05 -6.05 -5.41
N ILE A 103 8.22 -6.72 -4.27
CA ILE A 103 7.28 -6.69 -3.13
C ILE A 103 8.10 -6.14 -1.96
N GLN A 104 7.92 -4.87 -1.64
CA GLN A 104 8.33 -4.33 -0.35
C GLN A 104 7.08 -4.27 0.51
N ILE A 105 6.99 -5.19 1.48
CA ILE A 105 5.80 -5.43 2.30
C ILE A 105 5.50 -4.25 3.24
N GLU A 106 6.49 -3.39 3.50
CA GLU A 106 6.39 -2.24 4.41
C GLU A 106 6.14 -0.91 3.68
N GLU A 107 6.32 -0.83 2.36
CA GLU A 107 6.12 0.40 1.59
C GLU A 107 4.75 0.36 0.89
N GLU A 108 3.94 1.40 1.06
CA GLU A 108 2.64 1.55 0.35
C GLU A 108 2.83 1.62 -1.18
N SER A 109 4.03 1.96 -1.66
CA SER A 109 4.36 2.11 -3.06
C SER A 109 5.76 1.57 -3.39
N PRO A 110 5.95 0.24 -3.50
CA PRO A 110 7.26 -0.37 -3.75
C PRO A 110 7.87 0.11 -5.07
N PRO A 111 9.19 0.29 -5.20
CA PRO A 111 9.81 0.77 -6.42
C PRO A 111 9.60 -0.19 -7.59
N ILE A 112 9.51 0.38 -8.80
CA ILE A 112 9.47 -0.35 -10.06
C ILE A 112 10.92 -0.61 -10.47
N ILE A 113 11.30 -1.88 -10.59
CA ILE A 113 12.68 -2.26 -10.89
C ILE A 113 12.73 -2.91 -12.27
N PHE A 114 13.63 -2.42 -13.11
CA PHE A 114 13.95 -3.00 -14.40
C PHE A 114 15.39 -3.44 -14.40
N ARG A 115 15.65 -4.66 -14.87
CA ARG A 115 17.00 -5.09 -15.21
C ARG A 115 17.20 -4.88 -16.70
N VAL A 116 18.30 -4.23 -17.06
CA VAL A 116 18.62 -3.85 -18.43
C VAL A 116 20.04 -4.30 -18.72
N ILE A 117 20.27 -4.92 -19.88
CA ILE A 117 21.61 -5.14 -20.44
C ILE A 117 21.77 -4.18 -21.59
N VAL A 118 22.71 -3.25 -21.44
CA VAL A 118 23.10 -2.33 -22.50
C VAL A 118 24.29 -2.94 -23.24
N PRO A 119 24.18 -3.24 -24.54
CA PRO A 119 25.25 -3.91 -25.25
C PRO A 119 26.36 -2.93 -25.64
N ASP A 120 27.56 -3.47 -25.94
CA ASP A 120 28.75 -2.65 -26.15
C ASP A 120 28.66 -1.73 -27.38
N ASP A 121 27.94 -2.13 -28.42
CA ASP A 121 27.91 -1.41 -29.68
C ASP A 121 26.75 -0.41 -29.80
N ARG A 122 25.93 -0.25 -28.74
CA ARG A 122 24.75 0.64 -28.76
C ARG A 122 24.82 1.72 -27.69
N ALA A 123 24.37 2.92 -28.05
CA ALA A 123 24.20 4.01 -27.10
C ALA A 123 22.74 4.02 -26.63
N VAL A 124 22.49 3.61 -25.40
CA VAL A 124 21.15 3.66 -24.79
C VAL A 124 21.05 4.83 -23.83
N TRP A 125 20.01 5.63 -24.01
CA TRP A 125 19.69 6.79 -23.20
C TRP A 125 18.45 6.51 -22.36
N LEU A 126 18.55 6.74 -21.05
CA LEU A 126 17.41 6.85 -20.17
C LEU A 126 16.94 8.30 -20.17
N ARG A 127 15.67 8.53 -20.50
CA ARG A 127 15.09 9.87 -20.60
C ARG A 127 14.02 10.10 -19.56
N TYR A 128 13.90 11.35 -19.16
CA TYR A 128 12.82 11.86 -18.34
C TYR A 128 12.25 13.09 -19.05
N GLY A 129 10.93 13.22 -19.09
CA GLY A 129 10.27 14.33 -19.74
C GLY A 129 8.94 14.69 -19.12
N VAL A 130 8.65 15.99 -19.04
CA VAL A 130 7.35 16.54 -18.65
C VAL A 130 6.61 17.04 -19.89
N PHE A 131 5.37 16.60 -20.05
CA PHE A 131 4.54 16.88 -21.20
C PHE A 131 3.13 17.33 -20.78
N PRO A 132 2.41 18.05 -21.64
CA PRO A 132 0.98 18.28 -21.45
C PRO A 132 0.23 16.95 -21.45
N SER A 133 -0.69 16.75 -20.50
CA SER A 133 -1.43 15.48 -20.31
C SER A 133 -2.38 15.16 -21.46
N ASP A 134 -2.85 16.18 -22.17
CA ASP A 134 -3.71 16.07 -23.34
C ASP A 134 -2.98 15.63 -24.62
N LYS A 135 -1.64 15.60 -24.60
CA LYS A 135 -0.83 15.21 -25.77
C LYS A 135 -0.48 13.73 -25.76
N ASP A 136 -0.48 13.14 -26.95
CA ASP A 136 0.01 11.78 -27.22
C ASP A 136 1.46 11.54 -26.78
N SER A 137 2.24 12.59 -26.49
CA SER A 137 3.62 12.47 -26.01
C SER A 137 3.72 11.78 -24.64
N VAL A 138 2.70 11.88 -23.78
CA VAL A 138 2.64 11.15 -22.50
C VAL A 138 2.42 9.66 -22.74
N LYS A 139 1.58 9.33 -23.73
CA LYS A 139 1.20 7.95 -24.11
C LYS A 139 2.20 7.31 -25.07
N ASN A 140 3.05 8.11 -25.70
CA ASN A 140 4.06 7.70 -26.65
C ASN A 140 5.25 8.67 -26.64
N PRO A 141 6.11 8.62 -25.61
CA PRO A 141 7.24 9.52 -25.50
C PRO A 141 8.30 9.31 -26.60
N HIS A 142 8.22 8.19 -27.33
CA HIS A 142 9.09 7.95 -28.49
C HIS A 142 8.66 8.70 -29.74
N ALA A 143 7.50 9.36 -29.77
CA ALA A 143 7.13 10.29 -30.83
C ALA A 143 7.78 11.67 -30.63
N PHE A 144 8.30 11.95 -29.42
CA PHE A 144 8.90 13.23 -29.12
C PHE A 144 10.21 13.45 -29.90
N ARG A 145 10.32 14.58 -30.59
CA ARG A 145 11.47 14.94 -31.44
C ARG A 145 12.04 16.34 -31.18
N SER A 146 11.33 17.22 -30.46
CA SER A 146 11.70 18.63 -30.35
C SER A 146 11.22 19.25 -29.05
N THR A 147 12.09 20.02 -28.39
CA THR A 147 11.81 20.76 -27.15
C THR A 147 10.82 21.91 -27.33
N VAL A 148 10.47 22.25 -28.57
CA VAL A 148 9.49 23.29 -28.87
C VAL A 148 8.10 22.90 -28.35
N GLY A 149 7.50 23.76 -27.53
CA GLY A 149 6.16 23.54 -26.98
C GLY A 149 6.13 22.61 -25.77
N LEU A 150 7.27 22.40 -25.11
CA LEU A 150 7.32 21.84 -23.77
C LEU A 150 6.68 22.81 -22.77
N PRO A 151 5.96 22.29 -21.77
CA PRO A 151 5.29 23.13 -20.79
C PRO A 151 6.32 23.81 -19.88
N THR A 152 5.99 25.02 -19.47
CA THR A 152 6.78 25.82 -18.51
C THR A 152 5.88 26.29 -17.38
N GLY A 153 6.45 26.54 -16.20
CA GLY A 153 5.67 26.84 -14.99
C GLY A 153 4.84 25.64 -14.52
N THR A 154 5.33 24.42 -14.71
CA THR A 154 4.63 23.21 -14.26
C THR A 154 4.78 23.02 -12.74
N ALA A 155 3.94 22.16 -12.17
CA ALA A 155 4.08 21.73 -10.77
C ALA A 155 5.22 20.70 -10.57
N PHE A 156 5.95 20.31 -11.62
CA PHE A 156 7.15 19.50 -11.50
C PHE A 156 8.36 20.37 -11.20
N ARG A 157 9.15 19.99 -10.18
CA ARG A 157 10.39 20.69 -9.81
C ARG A 157 11.38 20.77 -10.97
N HIS A 158 11.45 19.72 -11.78
CA HIS A 158 12.29 19.67 -12.97
C HIS A 158 11.40 19.58 -14.21
N GLU A 159 11.02 20.73 -14.75
CA GLU A 159 10.27 20.81 -16.00
C GLU A 159 11.18 20.65 -17.23
N GLY A 160 10.60 20.16 -18.33
CA GLY A 160 11.30 19.93 -19.58
C GLY A 160 11.75 18.47 -19.76
N ILE A 161 12.83 18.26 -20.51
CA ILE A 161 13.34 16.95 -20.86
C ILE A 161 14.82 16.86 -20.56
N PHE A 162 15.20 15.70 -20.03
CA PHE A 162 16.56 15.39 -19.66
C PHE A 162 16.91 13.98 -20.13
N GLN A 163 18.19 13.72 -20.34
CA GLN A 163 18.67 12.39 -20.72
C GLN A 163 19.94 11.99 -19.98
N TYR A 164 20.06 10.71 -19.69
CA TYR A 164 21.22 10.11 -19.05
C TYR A 164 21.70 8.94 -19.91
N ARG A 165 22.98 8.95 -20.31
CA ARG A 165 23.56 7.85 -21.07
C ARG A 165 23.78 6.68 -20.12
N LEU A 166 23.15 5.54 -20.39
CA LEU A 166 23.39 4.34 -19.61
C LEU A 166 24.81 3.82 -19.91
N PRO A 167 25.55 3.36 -18.88
CA PRO A 167 26.77 2.61 -19.10
C PRO A 167 26.48 1.30 -19.84
N LYS A 168 27.54 0.68 -20.35
CA LYS A 168 27.45 -0.63 -21.01
C LYS A 168 27.42 -1.73 -19.94
N GLY A 169 26.79 -2.84 -20.27
CA GLY A 169 26.66 -4.02 -19.42
C GLY A 169 25.32 -4.09 -18.69
N PRO A 170 25.24 -4.96 -17.66
CA PRO A 170 24.04 -5.18 -16.88
C PRO A 170 23.84 -4.08 -15.84
N HIS A 171 22.61 -3.57 -15.76
CA HIS A 171 22.20 -2.52 -14.85
C HIS A 171 20.82 -2.79 -14.25
N LEU A 172 20.59 -2.24 -13.06
CA LEU A 172 19.28 -2.15 -12.41
C LEU A 172 18.80 -0.70 -12.41
N ILE A 173 17.67 -0.45 -13.05
CA ILE A 173 16.97 0.84 -13.02
C ILE A 173 15.81 0.71 -12.04
N SER A 174 15.82 1.52 -10.98
CA SER A 174 14.75 1.57 -9.99
C SER A 174 14.03 2.91 -10.09
N ILE A 175 12.70 2.88 -10.21
CA ILE A 175 11.84 4.07 -10.26
C ILE A 175 10.92 4.02 -9.04
N ARG A 176 11.08 4.97 -8.13
CA ARG A 176 10.19 5.15 -6.98
C ARG A 176 9.26 6.33 -7.24
N CYS A 177 7.97 6.11 -6.99
CA CYS A 177 6.93 7.13 -7.05
C CYS A 177 5.93 6.83 -5.93
N GLU A 178 5.71 7.80 -5.06
CA GLU A 178 4.83 7.67 -3.90
C GLU A 178 3.48 8.34 -4.14
N ILE A 179 2.44 7.84 -3.48
CA ILE A 179 1.10 8.45 -3.52
C ILE A 179 1.07 9.60 -2.52
N GLY A 180 0.60 10.78 -2.94
CA GLY A 180 0.47 11.92 -2.05
C GLY A 180 0.25 13.24 -2.76
N VAL A 181 0.13 14.30 -1.95
CA VAL A 181 0.01 15.72 -2.39
C VAL A 181 1.34 16.23 -2.95
N ASN A 182 2.45 15.78 -2.33
CA ASN A 182 3.78 15.92 -2.89
C ASN A 182 4.19 14.54 -3.38
N VAL A 183 4.36 14.38 -4.69
CA VAL A 183 4.66 13.10 -5.33
C VAL A 183 6.14 13.09 -5.67
N PRO A 184 7.02 12.54 -4.80
CA PRO A 184 8.42 12.36 -5.13
C PRO A 184 8.56 11.30 -6.22
N ILE A 185 9.41 11.60 -7.21
CA ILE A 185 9.77 10.70 -8.29
C ILE A 185 11.29 10.59 -8.30
N GLU A 186 11.79 9.39 -7.99
CA GLU A 186 13.22 9.12 -7.91
C GLU A 186 13.60 8.02 -8.87
N VAL A 187 14.72 8.21 -9.57
CA VAL A 187 15.31 7.19 -10.43
C VAL A 187 16.70 6.87 -9.94
N SER A 188 16.97 5.59 -9.74
CA SER A 188 18.28 5.07 -9.34
C SER A 188 18.79 4.07 -10.37
N LEU A 189 20.10 4.10 -10.61
CA LEU A 189 20.84 3.17 -11.44
C LEU A 189 21.86 2.45 -10.55
N ASP A 190 21.76 1.13 -10.43
CA ASP A 190 22.63 0.31 -9.57
C ASP A 190 22.78 0.90 -8.15
N ASP A 191 21.65 1.18 -7.52
CA ASP A 191 21.52 1.78 -6.18
C ASP A 191 22.03 3.23 -6.06
N ARG A 192 22.49 3.85 -7.14
CA ARG A 192 22.85 5.26 -7.18
C ARG A 192 21.70 6.10 -7.74
N ARG A 193 21.19 7.04 -6.94
CA ARG A 193 20.21 8.02 -7.42
C ARG A 193 20.79 8.88 -8.53
N ILE A 194 20.11 8.92 -9.67
CA ILE A 194 20.47 9.71 -10.86
C ILE A 194 19.45 10.80 -11.19
N LEU A 195 18.22 10.69 -10.68
CA LEU A 195 17.18 11.72 -10.77
C LEU A 195 16.43 11.79 -9.44
N SER A 196 16.18 13.00 -8.95
CA SER A 196 15.27 13.27 -7.85
C SER A 196 14.40 14.46 -8.25
N THR A 197 13.14 14.22 -8.54
CA THR A 197 12.17 15.26 -8.85
C THR A 197 10.94 15.07 -7.98
N CYS A 198 10.06 16.04 -7.97
CA CYS A 198 8.77 15.95 -7.32
C CYS A 198 7.72 16.71 -8.11
N TYR A 199 6.49 16.27 -7.96
CA TYR A 199 5.33 17.05 -8.36
C TYR A 199 4.69 17.62 -7.09
N GLU A 200 4.69 18.94 -6.99
CA GLU A 200 4.19 19.67 -5.82
C GLU A 200 2.92 20.42 -6.21
N SER A 201 1.77 19.88 -5.80
CA SER A 201 0.48 20.52 -6.01
C SER A 201 -0.43 20.28 -4.82
N GLY A 202 -0.95 21.34 -4.22
CA GLY A 202 -1.91 21.24 -3.11
C GLY A 202 -3.28 20.67 -3.49
N PHE A 203 -3.53 20.39 -4.77
CA PHE A 203 -4.85 20.05 -5.32
C PHE A 203 -4.92 18.68 -6.01
N TYR A 204 -3.78 18.21 -6.52
CA TYR A 204 -3.70 16.96 -7.28
C TYR A 204 -2.86 15.95 -6.50
N THR A 205 -3.30 14.70 -6.48
CA THR A 205 -2.55 13.57 -5.95
C THR A 205 -2.35 12.55 -7.06
N TYR A 206 -1.28 11.79 -6.94
CA TYR A 206 -1.13 10.60 -7.76
C TYR A 206 -2.12 9.53 -7.30
N PHE A 207 -3.01 9.07 -8.18
CA PHE A 207 -3.99 8.01 -7.85
C PHE A 207 -3.69 6.66 -8.48
N GLY A 208 -2.71 6.57 -9.40
CA GLY A 208 -2.56 5.37 -10.19
C GLY A 208 -1.18 5.22 -10.77
N ARG A 209 -0.58 4.05 -10.52
CA ARG A 209 0.63 3.60 -11.19
C ARG A 209 0.29 3.18 -12.62
N ASP A 210 0.22 4.13 -13.56
CA ASP A 210 0.10 3.77 -14.97
C ASP A 210 1.45 3.24 -15.46
N GLN A 211 1.65 1.96 -15.17
CA GLN A 211 2.79 1.19 -15.60
C GLN A 211 2.62 1.00 -17.09
N ALA A 212 3.20 1.90 -17.87
CA ALA A 212 3.35 1.70 -19.28
C ALA A 212 4.14 0.41 -19.51
N HIS A 213 3.41 -0.69 -19.63
CA HIS A 213 3.87 -1.99 -20.09
C HIS A 213 4.88 -2.74 -19.20
N GLN A 214 4.48 -3.19 -18.00
CA GLN A 214 5.14 -4.34 -17.34
C GLN A 214 5.17 -5.62 -18.20
N HIS A 215 4.33 -5.67 -19.25
CA HIS A 215 4.21 -6.77 -20.20
C HIS A 215 5.15 -6.68 -21.41
N GLU A 216 5.72 -5.51 -21.69
CA GLU A 216 6.83 -5.45 -22.64
C GLU A 216 8.05 -5.94 -21.88
N GLN A 217 8.38 -7.21 -22.03
CA GLN A 217 9.64 -7.78 -21.59
C GLN A 217 10.25 -8.39 -22.83
N GLY A 218 11.48 -8.03 -23.17
CA GLY A 218 12.00 -8.49 -24.43
C GLY A 218 13.44 -8.13 -24.70
N ASP A 219 13.91 -8.77 -25.75
CA ASP A 219 15.22 -8.55 -26.33
C ASP A 219 14.97 -7.69 -27.56
N ARG A 220 15.54 -6.48 -27.59
CA ARG A 220 15.32 -5.49 -28.65
C ARG A 220 16.56 -5.42 -29.52
N GLU A 221 16.41 -5.70 -30.81
CA GLU A 221 17.49 -5.53 -31.80
C GLU A 221 17.66 -4.06 -32.19
N VAL A 222 18.67 -3.77 -33.02
CA VAL A 222 18.93 -2.42 -33.55
C VAL A 222 17.74 -1.95 -34.39
N GLY A 223 17.32 -0.70 -34.21
CA GLY A 223 16.18 -0.12 -34.94
C GLY A 223 14.81 -0.52 -34.40
N GLN A 224 14.74 -1.46 -33.46
CA GLN A 224 13.51 -1.73 -32.71
C GLN A 224 13.33 -0.70 -31.62
N ARG A 225 12.07 -0.29 -31.41
CA ARG A 225 11.72 0.65 -30.35
C ARG A 225 12.06 0.07 -28.97
N LEU A 226 12.89 0.80 -28.22
CA LEU A 226 13.21 0.51 -26.83
C LEU A 226 11.99 0.76 -25.92
N PRO A 227 11.97 0.22 -24.70
CA PRO A 227 10.79 0.30 -23.84
C PRO A 227 10.54 1.68 -23.24
N TRP A 228 9.26 1.97 -23.03
CA TRP A 228 8.76 3.02 -22.16
C TRP A 228 8.57 2.42 -20.77
N LEU A 229 9.23 2.99 -19.75
CA LEU A 229 9.38 2.36 -18.44
C LEU A 229 8.31 2.81 -17.44
N PHE A 230 7.91 4.08 -17.51
CA PHE A 230 7.02 4.68 -16.52
C PHE A 230 6.34 5.92 -17.08
N SER A 231 5.09 6.14 -16.68
CA SER A 231 4.44 7.44 -16.76
C SER A 231 3.65 7.76 -15.50
N CYS A 232 3.54 9.05 -15.23
CA CYS A 232 2.89 9.57 -14.04
C CYS A 232 1.95 10.69 -14.45
N GLU A 233 0.65 10.40 -14.36
CA GLU A 233 -0.42 11.37 -14.49
C GLU A 233 -1.01 11.65 -13.10
N MET A 234 -1.22 12.94 -12.79
CA MET A 234 -1.76 13.36 -11.50
C MET A 234 -3.24 13.64 -11.65
N TYR A 235 -4.03 13.35 -10.61
CA TYR A 235 -5.49 13.51 -10.65
C TYR A 235 -5.96 14.31 -9.43
N PRO A 236 -7.03 15.11 -9.56
CA PRO A 236 -7.48 15.99 -8.48
C PRO A 236 -7.98 15.16 -7.30
N GLN A 237 -7.76 15.65 -6.08
CA GLN A 237 -8.26 15.02 -4.85
C GLN A 237 -9.78 15.21 -4.74
N THR A 238 -10.55 14.31 -5.34
CA THR A 238 -12.02 14.37 -5.33
C THR A 238 -12.62 12.99 -5.08
N THR A 239 -13.75 12.95 -4.38
CA THR A 239 -14.57 11.74 -4.13
C THR A 239 -15.59 11.47 -5.25
N SER A 240 -15.63 12.31 -6.29
CA SER A 240 -16.57 12.21 -7.40
C SER A 240 -15.85 11.82 -8.69
N GLU A 241 -16.18 10.63 -9.21
CA GLU A 241 -15.68 10.13 -10.51
C GLU A 241 -16.03 11.06 -11.69
N LYS A 242 -17.02 11.95 -11.55
CA LYS A 242 -17.49 12.84 -12.62
C LYS A 242 -16.55 14.02 -12.93
N SER A 243 -15.49 14.23 -12.15
CA SER A 243 -14.52 15.34 -12.34
C SER A 243 -13.06 14.86 -12.42
N PHE A 244 -12.84 13.68 -13.01
CA PHE A 244 -11.53 13.03 -13.13
C PHE A 244 -10.72 13.58 -14.31
N GLU A 245 -10.59 14.91 -14.42
CA GLU A 245 -9.67 15.50 -15.41
C GLU A 245 -8.25 15.42 -14.87
N PRO A 246 -7.29 14.84 -15.61
CA PRO A 246 -5.91 14.79 -15.17
C PRO A 246 -5.35 16.22 -15.02
N ALA A 247 -4.33 16.36 -14.19
CA ALA A 247 -3.52 17.56 -14.13
C ALA A 247 -3.03 17.93 -15.55
N PRO A 248 -2.82 19.23 -15.84
CA PRO A 248 -2.45 19.67 -17.19
C PRO A 248 -1.11 19.12 -17.68
N HIS A 249 -0.29 18.56 -16.79
CA HIS A 249 1.02 18.03 -17.09
C HIS A 249 1.21 16.64 -16.49
N ALA A 250 1.94 15.80 -17.19
CA ALA A 250 2.35 14.46 -16.78
C ALA A 250 3.83 14.26 -17.10
N CYS A 251 4.45 13.26 -16.48
CA CYS A 251 5.84 12.92 -16.79
C CYS A 251 5.99 11.49 -17.28
N SER A 252 7.02 11.24 -18.08
CA SER A 252 7.35 9.94 -18.63
C SER A 252 8.84 9.63 -18.50
N ILE A 253 9.17 8.36 -18.31
CA ILE A 253 10.54 7.84 -18.29
C ILE A 253 10.65 6.68 -19.28
N TRP A 254 11.61 6.74 -20.21
CA TRP A 254 11.74 5.74 -21.28
C TRP A 254 13.19 5.56 -21.73
N LEU A 255 13.46 4.45 -22.42
CA LEU A 255 14.74 4.18 -23.07
C LEU A 255 14.71 4.60 -24.55
N SER A 256 15.81 5.11 -25.07
CA SER A 256 15.93 5.47 -26.50
C SER A 256 17.37 5.36 -26.98
N GLU A 257 17.54 5.11 -28.27
CA GLU A 257 18.88 5.07 -28.91
C GLU A 257 19.28 6.41 -29.51
N ASP A 258 18.28 7.19 -29.92
CA ASP A 258 18.52 8.49 -30.51
C ASP A 258 19.21 9.39 -29.48
N ARG A 259 20.07 10.29 -29.93
CA ARG A 259 20.53 11.38 -29.10
C ARG A 259 19.69 12.61 -29.45
N ILE A 260 19.06 13.21 -28.44
CA ILE A 260 18.46 14.54 -28.58
C ILE A 260 19.40 15.53 -27.90
N ASP A 261 19.47 16.75 -28.40
CA ASP A 261 20.27 17.81 -27.75
C ASP A 261 19.50 18.40 -26.55
N VAL A 262 19.52 17.66 -25.44
CA VAL A 262 18.87 18.04 -24.16
C VAL A 262 19.84 17.88 -22.99
N PRO A 263 19.63 18.61 -21.88
CA PRO A 263 20.50 18.54 -20.71
C PRO A 263 20.52 17.14 -20.07
N SER A 264 21.57 16.90 -19.28
CA SER A 264 21.64 15.71 -18.42
C SER A 264 20.69 15.80 -17.22
N PHE A 265 20.40 14.67 -16.57
CA PHE A 265 19.55 14.65 -15.39
C PHE A 265 20.03 15.65 -14.32
N PRO A 266 19.13 16.49 -13.79
CA PRO A 266 19.47 17.38 -12.69
C PRO A 266 19.84 16.56 -11.46
N ARG A 267 20.90 16.99 -10.77
CA ARG A 267 21.41 16.36 -9.55
C ARG A 267 20.69 16.85 -8.32
#